data_AF-A0A1Y1SIE6-F1
#
_entry.id   AF-A0A1Y1SIE6-F1
#
_cell.length_a   1.000
_cell.length_b   1.000
_cell.length_c   1.000
_cell.angle_alpha   90.00
_cell.angle_beta   90.00
_cell.angle_gamma   90.00
#
_symmetry.space_group_name_H-M   'P 1'
#
loop_
_entity.id
_entity.type
_entity.pdbx_description
1 polymer ?
#
loop_
_entity_poly.entity_id
_entity_poly.type
_entity_poly.pdbx_seq_one_letter_code
_entity_poly.pdbx_strand_id
1 'polypeptide(L)'
;MLQFEFKILPSTTEESGARMKVHLFGDKFLSSVRSRSPNHAKHLSAMKAWGLDLAALRDPAAHRIPLYVPPGVVSAQEQVDEFQRLDALSGTPEEELGGKRRIEIIIEAQQVASFAPVFCVTSATENKVYSIPKQLLYDHRRYLHLARKLLEAFR
;
A
#
# COMPACT_ATOMS: atom_id res chain seq x y z
N MET A 1 -29.31 8.50 0.52
CA MET A 1 -28.30 7.46 0.29
C MET A 1 -28.39 6.48 1.46
N LEU A 2 -29.07 5.34 1.27
CA LEU A 2 -29.28 4.34 2.32
C LEU A 2 -28.06 3.41 2.36
N GLN A 3 -27.16 3.64 3.32
CA GLN A 3 -26.07 2.73 3.63
C GLN A 3 -26.56 1.80 4.76
N PHE A 4 -26.85 0.55 4.42
CA PHE A 4 -27.16 -0.48 5.42
C PHE A 4 -25.86 -1.08 5.95
N GLU A 5 -25.61 -0.88 7.24
CA GLU A 5 -24.51 -1.51 7.96
C GLU A 5 -25.08 -2.67 8.79
N PHE A 6 -24.78 -3.91 8.37
CA PHE A 6 -25.18 -5.08 9.14
C PHE A 6 -24.26 -5.21 10.36
N LYS A 7 -24.74 -4.81 11.54
CA LYS A 7 -24.08 -5.10 12.83
C LYS A 7 -24.27 -6.58 13.16
N ILE A 8 -23.33 -7.41 12.72
CA ILE A 8 -23.34 -8.87 12.91
C ILE A 8 -23.27 -9.26 14.41
N LEU A 9 -22.79 -8.38 15.29
CA LEU A 9 -22.76 -8.59 16.74
C LEU A 9 -23.09 -7.27 17.50
N PRO A 10 -24.05 -7.27 18.42
CA PRO A 10 -24.32 -6.10 19.26
C PRO A 10 -23.08 -5.75 20.10
N SER A 11 -22.80 -4.44 20.27
CA SER A 11 -21.73 -3.92 21.14
C SER A 11 -20.28 -4.09 20.67
N THR A 12 -20.06 -4.53 19.42
CA THR A 12 -18.71 -4.57 18.82
C THR A 12 -18.40 -3.20 18.21
N THR A 13 -17.59 -2.38 18.89
CA THR A 13 -17.02 -1.13 18.36
C THR A 13 -15.54 -1.33 18.10
N GLU A 14 -14.89 -0.40 17.38
CA GLU A 14 -13.43 -0.49 17.15
C GLU A 14 -12.62 -0.37 18.45
N GLU A 15 -13.18 0.29 19.46
CA GLU A 15 -12.59 0.50 20.78
C GLU A 15 -12.83 -0.66 21.76
N SER A 16 -13.86 -1.49 21.55
CA SER A 16 -14.28 -2.49 22.56
C SER A 16 -13.40 -3.74 22.63
N GLY A 17 -12.30 -3.82 21.88
CA GLY A 17 -11.36 -4.96 21.93
C GLY A 17 -11.98 -6.31 21.52
N ALA A 18 -13.24 -6.35 21.12
CA ALA A 18 -14.00 -7.54 20.75
C ALA A 18 -13.52 -8.18 19.43
N ARG A 19 -12.68 -7.48 18.66
CA ARG A 19 -11.99 -8.04 17.48
C ARG A 19 -10.81 -8.90 17.93
N MET A 20 -10.96 -10.22 17.90
CA MET A 20 -9.81 -11.12 17.96
C MET A 20 -8.89 -10.87 16.77
N LYS A 21 -7.66 -10.43 17.03
CA LYS A 21 -6.60 -10.35 16.01
C LYS A 21 -6.21 -11.78 15.62
N VAL A 22 -6.89 -12.34 14.62
CA VAL A 22 -6.51 -13.62 14.01
C VAL A 22 -5.34 -13.35 13.08
N HIS A 23 -4.14 -13.68 13.53
CA HIS A 23 -2.92 -13.50 12.75
C HIS A 23 -2.37 -14.86 12.31
N LEU A 24 -2.46 -15.15 11.01
CA LEU A 24 -2.05 -16.42 10.42
C LEU A 24 -0.55 -16.74 10.65
N PHE A 25 0.25 -15.70 10.88
CA PHE A 25 1.69 -15.79 11.15
C PHE A 25 2.06 -15.46 12.61
N GLY A 26 1.07 -15.39 13.50
CA GLY A 26 1.28 -15.09 14.92
C GLY A 26 1.84 -16.28 15.66
N ASP A 27 2.72 -16.04 16.63
CA ASP A 27 3.49 -17.12 17.28
C ASP A 27 2.59 -18.12 18.01
N LYS A 28 1.46 -17.67 18.59
CA LYS A 28 0.44 -18.54 19.20
C LYS A 28 -0.19 -19.48 18.17
N PHE A 29 -0.56 -18.97 16.99
CA PHE A 29 -1.14 -19.78 15.92
C PHE A 29 -0.10 -20.76 15.36
N LEU A 30 1.11 -20.29 15.05
CA LEU A 30 2.20 -21.12 14.55
C LEU A 30 2.57 -22.25 15.52
N SER A 31 2.55 -21.98 16.83
CA SER A 31 2.80 -23.00 17.86
C SER A 31 1.71 -24.07 17.87
N SER A 32 0.44 -23.67 17.80
CA SER A 32 -0.70 -24.60 17.70
C SER A 32 -0.69 -25.41 16.40
N VAL A 33 -0.26 -24.83 15.28
CA VAL A 33 -0.07 -25.58 14.03
C VAL A 33 1.11 -26.54 14.17
N ARG A 34 2.22 -26.12 14.79
CA ARG A 34 3.42 -26.94 14.94
C ARG A 34 3.15 -28.21 15.74
N SER A 35 2.33 -28.14 16.78
CA SER A 35 1.97 -29.31 17.61
C SER A 35 1.13 -30.34 16.86
N ARG A 36 0.45 -29.95 15.76
CA ARG A 36 -0.39 -30.85 14.96
C ARG A 36 0.26 -31.23 13.63
N SER A 37 1.00 -30.31 13.03
CA SER A 37 1.67 -30.49 11.75
C SER A 37 2.93 -29.61 11.64
N PRO A 38 4.11 -30.14 11.99
CA PRO A 38 5.37 -29.41 11.93
C PRO A 38 5.72 -28.88 10.54
N ASN A 39 5.39 -29.64 9.49
CA ASN A 39 5.66 -29.25 8.09
C ASN A 39 4.88 -27.99 7.69
N HIS A 40 3.60 -27.90 8.06
CA HIS A 40 2.79 -26.71 7.81
C HIS A 40 3.27 -25.51 8.62
N ALA A 41 3.64 -25.72 9.90
CA ALA A 41 4.19 -24.65 10.72
C ALA A 41 5.49 -24.09 10.13
N LYS A 42 6.38 -24.95 9.62
CA LYS A 42 7.59 -24.53 8.91
C LYS A 42 7.26 -23.72 7.66
N HIS A 43 6.28 -24.16 6.88
CA HIS A 43 5.85 -23.45 5.68
C HIS A 43 5.25 -22.06 5.99
N LEU A 44 4.31 -21.99 6.93
CA LEU A 44 3.70 -20.74 7.39
C LEU A 44 4.75 -19.77 7.95
N SER A 45 5.72 -20.29 8.73
CA SER A 45 6.81 -19.48 9.28
C SER A 45 7.68 -18.87 8.17
N ALA A 46 7.95 -19.62 7.10
CA ALA A 46 8.72 -19.11 5.96
C ALA A 46 7.98 -18.00 5.17
N MET A 47 6.66 -17.88 5.33
CA MET A 47 5.83 -16.86 4.70
C MET A 47 5.56 -15.65 5.60
N LYS A 48 6.08 -15.64 6.84
CA LYS A 48 5.85 -14.56 7.83
C LYS A 48 6.27 -13.18 7.30
N ALA A 49 7.40 -13.10 6.60
CA ALA A 49 7.86 -11.85 5.99
C ALA A 49 6.83 -11.26 5.01
N TRP A 50 6.34 -12.07 4.07
CA TRP A 50 5.28 -11.66 3.15
C TRP A 50 4.00 -11.21 3.88
N GLY A 51 3.61 -11.91 4.94
CA GLY A 51 2.46 -11.53 5.74
C GLY A 51 2.61 -10.17 6.43
N LEU A 52 3.81 -9.87 6.93
CA LEU A 52 4.15 -8.58 7.53
C LEU A 52 4.17 -7.47 6.48
N ASP A 53 4.74 -7.74 5.30
CA ASP A 53 4.74 -6.79 4.18
C ASP A 53 3.29 -6.45 3.79
N LEU A 54 2.44 -7.46 3.61
CA LEU A 54 1.02 -7.28 3.27
C LEU A 54 0.25 -6.52 4.37
N ALA A 55 0.60 -6.73 5.64
CA ALA A 55 0.03 -6.00 6.75
C ALA A 55 0.50 -4.53 6.77
N ALA A 56 1.76 -4.25 6.44
CA ALA A 56 2.28 -2.89 6.33
C ALA A 56 1.65 -2.12 5.15
N LEU A 57 1.22 -2.84 4.11
CA LEU A 57 0.39 -2.28 3.06
C LEU A 57 -1.04 -2.01 3.52
N ARG A 58 -1.52 -2.45 4.69
CA ARG A 58 -2.91 -2.23 5.14
C ARG A 58 -2.96 -1.23 6.29
N ASP A 59 -3.87 -0.29 6.21
CA ASP A 59 -4.28 0.53 7.35
C ASP A 59 -5.07 -0.38 8.31
N PRO A 60 -4.57 -0.62 9.54
CA PRO A 60 -5.23 -1.47 10.51
C PRO A 60 -6.56 -0.91 11.01
N ALA A 61 -6.77 0.41 10.93
CA ALA A 61 -7.99 1.09 11.37
C ALA A 61 -9.05 1.13 10.25
N ALA A 62 -8.63 1.37 9.00
CA ALA A 62 -9.57 1.54 7.90
C ALA A 62 -9.88 0.26 7.10
N HIS A 63 -9.17 -0.86 7.34
CA HIS A 63 -9.17 -2.06 6.46
C HIS A 63 -8.85 -1.73 4.99
N ARG A 64 -8.29 -0.54 4.72
CA ARG A 64 -7.93 -0.03 3.40
C ARG A 64 -6.42 -0.04 3.27
N ILE A 65 -5.93 -0.29 2.07
CA ILE A 65 -4.50 -0.16 1.78
C ILE A 65 -4.24 1.35 1.68
N PRO A 66 -3.35 2.01 2.47
CA PRO A 66 -3.05 3.43 2.30
C PRO A 66 -2.16 3.56 1.05
N LEU A 67 -2.78 3.28 -0.09
CA LEU A 67 -2.19 3.39 -1.42
C LEU A 67 -2.39 4.82 -1.86
N TYR A 68 -1.35 5.63 -1.75
CA TYR A 68 -1.31 6.81 -2.58
C TYR A 68 -0.86 6.39 -3.99
N VAL A 69 -1.76 6.49 -4.95
CA VAL A 69 -1.42 6.34 -6.37
C VAL A 69 -1.12 7.74 -6.90
N PRO A 70 0.16 8.09 -7.16
CA PRO A 70 0.50 9.42 -7.64
C PRO A 70 -0.14 9.65 -9.01
N PRO A 71 -0.68 10.86 -9.27
CA PRO A 71 -1.24 11.21 -10.57
C PRO A 71 -0.17 11.33 -11.67
N GLY A 72 1.09 11.56 -11.28
CA GLY A 72 2.25 11.61 -12.19
C GLY A 72 3.56 11.34 -11.45
N VAL A 73 4.55 10.85 -12.19
CA VAL A 73 5.90 10.55 -11.71
C VAL A 73 6.91 11.26 -12.60
N VAL A 74 7.84 11.95 -11.96
CA VAL A 74 9.02 12.55 -12.58
C VAL A 74 10.16 11.54 -12.41
N SER A 75 10.69 11.01 -13.52
CA SER A 75 11.62 9.87 -13.48
C SER A 75 12.95 10.12 -14.18
N ALA A 76 13.00 11.05 -15.14
CA ALA A 76 14.24 11.51 -15.75
C ALA A 76 14.74 12.79 -15.07
N GLN A 77 16.06 12.97 -14.99
CA GLN A 77 16.67 14.17 -14.40
C GLN A 77 16.20 15.44 -15.13
N GLU A 78 16.06 15.40 -16.45
CA GLU A 78 15.53 16.51 -17.25
C GLU A 78 14.10 16.93 -16.82
N GLN A 79 13.26 15.96 -16.46
CA GLN A 79 11.92 16.25 -15.93
C GLN A 79 12.00 16.85 -14.53
N VAL A 80 12.97 16.43 -13.70
CA VAL A 80 13.20 17.01 -12.37
C VAL A 80 13.61 18.48 -12.51
N ASP A 81 14.58 18.74 -13.37
CA ASP A 81 15.13 20.08 -13.59
C ASP A 81 14.04 21.02 -14.13
N GLU A 82 13.24 20.56 -15.09
CA GLU A 82 12.15 21.35 -15.66
C GLU A 82 11.01 21.59 -14.66
N PHE A 83 10.65 20.57 -13.87
CA PHE A 83 9.67 20.73 -12.80
C PHE A 83 10.14 21.77 -11.78
N GLN A 84 11.39 21.68 -11.32
CA GLN A 84 11.97 22.62 -10.36
C GLN A 84 12.05 24.04 -10.93
N ARG A 85 12.38 24.19 -12.21
CA ARG A 85 12.41 25.48 -12.90
C ARG A 85 11.02 26.12 -12.92
N LEU A 86 9.99 25.36 -13.29
CA LEU A 86 8.61 25.83 -13.34
C LEU A 86 8.04 26.11 -11.94
N ASP A 87 8.35 25.27 -10.95
CA ASP A 87 7.96 25.46 -9.55
C ASP A 87 8.57 26.75 -8.98
N ALA A 88 9.87 26.97 -9.20
CA ALA A 88 10.55 28.20 -8.82
C ALA A 88 9.94 29.43 -9.51
N LEU A 89 9.70 29.37 -10.83
CA LEU A 89 9.07 30.45 -11.58
C LEU A 89 7.65 30.73 -11.08
N SER A 90 6.90 29.70 -10.67
CA SER A 90 5.57 29.89 -10.10
C SER A 90 5.59 30.65 -8.76
N GLY A 91 6.75 30.72 -8.09
CA GLY A 91 6.97 31.43 -6.85
C GLY A 91 7.41 32.90 -6.99
N THR A 92 7.86 33.34 -8.17
CA THR A 92 8.43 34.69 -8.37
C THR A 92 7.37 35.80 -8.41
N PRO A 93 7.77 37.09 -8.31
CA PRO A 93 6.89 38.23 -8.54
C PRO A 93 6.25 38.22 -9.95
N GLU A 94 5.11 38.90 -10.10
CA GLU A 94 4.31 38.86 -11.33
C GLU A 94 5.05 39.46 -12.54
N GLU A 95 5.93 40.44 -12.30
CA GLU A 95 6.74 41.07 -13.35
C GLU A 95 7.73 40.09 -13.99
N GLU A 96 8.13 39.04 -13.26
CA GLU A 96 9.10 38.05 -13.70
C GLU A 96 8.46 36.85 -14.41
N LEU A 97 7.13 36.76 -14.45
CA LEU A 97 6.40 35.63 -15.05
C LEU A 97 6.39 35.66 -16.59
N GLY A 98 6.97 36.69 -17.21
CA GLY A 98 7.06 36.79 -18.67
C GLY A 98 5.70 36.85 -19.37
N GLY A 99 4.68 37.41 -18.69
CA GLY A 99 3.32 37.54 -19.22
C GLY A 99 2.45 36.28 -19.10
N LYS A 100 2.96 35.18 -18.54
CA LYS A 100 2.15 34.01 -18.20
C LYS A 100 1.42 34.20 -16.88
N ARG A 101 0.22 33.62 -16.76
CA ARG A 101 -0.46 33.55 -15.46
C ARG A 101 0.18 32.45 -14.62
N ARG A 102 0.30 32.68 -13.31
CA ARG A 102 0.86 31.69 -12.37
C ARG A 102 0.18 30.31 -12.47
N ILE A 103 -1.14 30.29 -12.70
CA ILE A 103 -1.90 29.04 -12.87
C ILE A 103 -1.47 28.25 -14.11
N GLU A 104 -1.07 28.92 -15.20
CA GLU A 104 -0.60 28.26 -16.42
C GLU A 104 0.75 27.58 -16.17
N ILE A 105 1.64 28.25 -15.42
CA ILE A 105 2.94 27.70 -15.02
C ILE A 105 2.78 26.47 -14.12
N ILE A 106 1.83 26.49 -13.18
CA ILE A 106 1.52 25.34 -12.32
C ILE A 106 0.99 24.16 -13.14
N ILE A 107 0.12 24.42 -14.11
CA ILE A 107 -0.40 23.37 -15.00
C ILE A 107 0.73 22.80 -15.86
N GLU A 108 1.61 23.64 -16.42
CA GLU A 108 2.80 23.21 -17.16
C GLU A 108 3.70 22.33 -16.29
N ALA A 109 3.96 22.70 -15.02
CA ALA A 109 4.74 21.90 -14.09
C ALA A 109 4.13 20.51 -13.87
N GLN A 110 2.80 20.42 -13.74
CA GLN A 110 2.12 19.13 -13.58
C GLN A 110 2.21 18.26 -14.83
N GLN A 111 2.30 18.85 -16.02
CA GLN A 111 2.42 18.12 -17.30
C GLN A 111 3.82 17.55 -17.55
N VAL A 112 4.84 18.00 -16.80
CA VAL A 112 6.19 17.44 -16.85
C VAL A 112 6.19 15.98 -16.37
N ALA A 113 5.32 15.65 -15.42
CA ALA A 113 5.20 14.32 -14.86
C ALA A 113 4.53 13.35 -15.84
N SER A 114 4.98 12.10 -15.85
CA SER A 114 4.41 11.02 -16.67
C SER A 114 3.63 10.04 -15.83
N PHE A 115 2.58 9.45 -16.39
CA PHE A 115 1.86 8.38 -15.69
C PHE A 115 2.76 7.15 -15.49
N ALA A 116 2.75 6.58 -14.28
CA ALA A 116 3.34 5.28 -14.00
C ALA A 116 2.42 4.49 -13.04
N PRO A 117 2.21 3.18 -13.26
CA PRO A 117 1.33 2.36 -12.42
C PRO A 117 2.06 1.96 -11.13
N VAL A 118 2.30 2.95 -10.27
CA VAL A 118 2.96 2.80 -8.98
C VAL A 118 2.06 3.23 -7.85
N PHE A 119 2.39 2.80 -6.64
CA PHE A 119 1.82 3.36 -5.42
C PHE A 119 2.92 3.64 -4.41
N CYS A 120 2.68 4.62 -3.55
CA CYS A 120 3.61 5.03 -2.51
C CYS A 120 3.07 4.62 -1.15
N VAL A 121 3.96 4.14 -0.29
CA VAL A 121 3.70 3.87 1.13
C VAL A 121 4.63 4.75 1.92
N THR A 122 4.04 5.59 2.75
CA THR A 122 4.75 6.48 3.67
C THR A 122 4.64 5.92 5.08
N SER A 123 5.77 5.81 5.77
CA SER A 123 5.86 5.47 7.19
C SER A 123 6.65 6.54 7.94
N ALA A 124 6.72 6.44 9.27
CA ALA A 124 7.50 7.36 10.08
C ALA A 124 9.00 7.39 9.73
N THR A 125 9.52 6.32 9.10
CA THR A 125 10.96 6.14 8.86
C THR A 125 11.35 6.08 7.38
N GLU A 126 10.40 5.81 6.49
CA GLU A 126 10.70 5.57 5.08
C GLU A 126 9.50 5.86 4.15
N ASN A 127 9.85 6.24 2.91
CA ASN A 127 8.95 6.30 1.78
C ASN A 127 9.33 5.22 0.78
N LYS A 128 8.39 4.33 0.46
CA LYS A 128 8.60 3.25 -0.51
C LYS A 128 7.66 3.40 -1.70
N VAL A 129 8.20 3.14 -2.89
CA VAL A 129 7.44 3.14 -4.15
C VAL A 129 7.39 1.72 -4.68
N TYR A 130 6.18 1.27 -5.01
CA TYR A 130 5.92 -0.08 -5.50
C TYR A 130 5.27 -0.01 -6.88
N SER A 131 5.65 -0.92 -7.77
CA SER A 131 4.91 -1.14 -9.00
C SER A 131 3.64 -1.93 -8.69
N ILE A 132 2.47 -1.35 -8.99
CA ILE A 132 1.16 -1.98 -8.83
C ILE A 132 1.10 -3.36 -9.50
N PRO A 133 1.40 -3.51 -10.81
CA PRO A 133 1.26 -4.82 -11.47
C PRO A 133 2.23 -5.86 -10.90
N LYS A 134 3.46 -5.46 -10.54
CA LYS A 134 4.44 -6.37 -9.95
C LYS A 134 4.00 -6.82 -8.55
N GLN A 135 3.49 -5.90 -7.73
CA GLN A 135 3.01 -6.20 -6.39
C GLN A 135 1.79 -7.13 -6.43
N LEU A 136 0.80 -6.84 -7.28
CA LEU A 136 -0.39 -7.69 -7.44
C LEU A 136 -0.02 -9.11 -7.86
N LEU A 137 0.90 -9.25 -8.82
CA LEU A 137 1.38 -10.56 -9.26
C LEU A 137 2.14 -11.29 -8.14
N TYR A 138 2.99 -10.58 -7.40
CA TYR A 138 3.72 -11.11 -6.27
C TYR A 138 2.77 -11.64 -5.18
N ASP A 139 1.80 -10.83 -4.77
CA ASP A 139 0.82 -11.19 -3.75
C ASP A 139 -0.07 -12.35 -4.19
N HIS A 140 -0.53 -12.33 -5.45
CA HIS A 140 -1.33 -13.41 -6.00
C HIS A 140 -0.58 -14.75 -5.98
N ARG A 141 0.69 -14.76 -6.40
CA ARG A 141 1.53 -15.98 -6.39
C ARG A 141 1.75 -16.51 -4.98
N ARG A 142 2.03 -15.61 -4.02
CA ARG A 142 2.22 -15.98 -2.61
C ARG A 142 0.93 -16.53 -2.01
N TYR A 143 -0.20 -15.88 -2.25
CA TYR A 143 -1.51 -16.37 -1.82
C TYR A 143 -1.82 -17.76 -2.38
N LEU A 144 -1.66 -17.97 -3.69
CA LEU A 144 -1.90 -19.27 -4.31
C LEU A 144 -0.97 -20.35 -3.76
N HIS A 145 0.30 -20.02 -3.50
CA HIS A 145 1.24 -20.96 -2.92
C HIS A 145 0.81 -21.40 -1.52
N LEU A 146 0.43 -20.44 -0.67
CA LEU A 146 -0.12 -20.71 0.66
C LEU A 146 -1.37 -21.58 0.59
N ALA A 147 -2.35 -21.20 -0.24
CA ALA A 147 -3.61 -21.91 -0.39
C ALA A 147 -3.41 -23.36 -0.84
N ARG A 148 -2.54 -23.58 -1.83
CA ARG A 148 -2.19 -24.94 -2.30
C ARG A 148 -1.58 -25.78 -1.18
N LYS A 149 -0.65 -25.22 -0.41
CA LYS A 149 -0.01 -25.94 0.69
C LYS A 149 -0.96 -26.26 1.83
N LEU A 150 -1.95 -25.40 2.09
CA LEU A 150 -3.00 -25.71 3.05
C LEU A 150 -3.94 -26.82 2.53
N LEU A 151 -4.32 -26.79 1.26
CA LEU A 151 -5.22 -27.80 0.67
C LEU A 151 -4.59 -29.18 0.52
N GLU A 152 -3.26 -29.28 0.34
CA GLU A 152 -2.53 -30.54 0.41
C GLU A 152 -2.76 -31.29 1.74
N ALA A 153 -3.11 -30.58 2.83
CA ALA A 153 -3.37 -31.17 4.14
C ALA A 153 -4.76 -31.81 4.29
N PHE A 154 -5.68 -31.52 3.38
CA PHE A 154 -7.08 -32.00 3.40
C PHE A 154 -7.36 -33.05 2.32
N ARG A 155 -6.33 -33.48 1.59
CA ARG A 155 -6.35 -34.64 0.70
C ARG A 155 -5.86 -35.87 1.44
#